data_AF-A0A4R2N4L3-F1
#
_entry.id   AF-A0A4R2N4L3-F1
#
_cell.length_a   1.000
_cell.length_b   1.000
_cell.length_c   1.000
_cell.angle_alpha   90.00
_cell.angle_beta   90.00
_cell.angle_gamma   90.00
#
_symmetry.space_group_name_H-M   'P 1'
#
loop_
_entity.id
_entity.type
_entity.pdbx_description
1 polymer ?
#
loop_
_entity_poly.entity_id
_entity_poly.type
_entity_poly.pdbx_seq_one_letter_code
_entity_poly.pdbx_strand_id
1 'polypeptide(L)'
;MSQHSQDFYQFQFDASLSRVLQLVEVDGRKTKIEKITGNTFDIDTNASGAVTQVVRTEVSRQGTTEVSIYSDANGDQRFDKTFEIEVAGASARQLEQHRFTFDNAGNVTAEMERKGNGTWKTERIDANEHFSQIQLDGVNYLVKTEQERDGIEFTLLRDDNGDGIWTQIAEGETTGLHIDSATGTIDLVGIQAYLASADTIVG
;
A
#
# COMPACT_ATOMS: atom_id res chain seq x y z
N MET A 1 12.01 25.77 -15.06
CA MET A 1 11.14 24.75 -14.43
C MET A 1 11.26 23.51 -15.29
N SER A 2 11.98 22.48 -14.83
CA SER A 2 12.14 21.24 -15.61
C SER A 2 10.88 20.42 -15.43
N GLN A 3 10.17 20.19 -16.53
CA GLN A 3 9.00 19.33 -16.60
C GLN A 3 9.51 17.90 -16.43
N HIS A 4 9.59 17.40 -15.19
CA HIS A 4 9.60 15.95 -15.00
C HIS A 4 8.28 15.47 -15.58
N SER A 5 8.36 14.70 -16.66
CA SER A 5 7.21 13.92 -17.11
C SER A 5 6.84 13.03 -15.94
N GLN A 6 5.69 13.28 -15.31
CA GLN A 6 5.16 12.32 -14.34
C GLN A 6 4.95 10.99 -15.07
N ASP A 7 5.39 9.92 -14.43
CA ASP A 7 5.18 8.56 -14.91
C ASP A 7 3.68 8.29 -14.96
N PHE A 8 3.23 7.58 -15.99
CA PHE A 8 1.82 7.24 -16.14
C PHE A 8 1.65 5.85 -16.74
N TYR A 9 0.45 5.31 -16.60
CA TYR A 9 0.08 3.98 -17.03
C TYR A 9 -0.96 4.07 -18.16
N GLN A 10 -0.82 3.19 -19.15
CA GLN A 10 -1.78 3.04 -20.23
C GLN A 10 -2.33 1.63 -20.23
N PHE A 11 -3.64 1.53 -20.36
CA PHE A 11 -4.35 0.26 -20.40
C PHE A 11 -4.98 0.06 -21.77
N GLN A 12 -4.85 -1.14 -22.31
CA GLN A 12 -5.67 -1.61 -23.41
C GLN A 12 -6.72 -2.57 -22.85
N PHE A 13 -7.98 -2.30 -23.13
CA PHE A 13 -9.10 -3.13 -22.69
C PHE A 13 -9.69 -3.95 -23.84
N ASP A 14 -10.41 -5.01 -23.50
CA ASP A 14 -11.29 -5.66 -24.46
C ASP A 14 -12.53 -4.79 -24.75
N ALA A 15 -13.29 -5.11 -25.81
CA ALA A 15 -14.42 -4.29 -26.23
C ALA A 15 -15.55 -4.20 -25.19
N SER A 16 -15.62 -5.15 -24.26
CA SER A 16 -16.64 -5.17 -23.20
C SER A 16 -16.20 -4.49 -21.90
N LEU A 17 -14.96 -3.99 -21.83
CA LEU A 17 -14.33 -3.45 -20.62
C LEU A 17 -14.36 -4.42 -19.43
N SER A 18 -14.36 -5.72 -19.71
CA SER A 18 -14.30 -6.76 -18.68
C SER A 18 -12.89 -7.27 -18.44
N ARG A 19 -11.94 -6.94 -19.32
CA ARG A 19 -10.57 -7.45 -19.27
C ARG A 19 -9.55 -6.42 -19.71
N VAL A 20 -8.44 -6.38 -18.99
CA VAL A 20 -7.19 -5.74 -19.44
C VAL A 20 -6.46 -6.69 -20.39
N LEU A 21 -6.13 -6.20 -21.58
CA LEU A 21 -5.34 -6.89 -22.61
C LEU A 21 -3.85 -6.51 -22.55
N GLN A 22 -3.56 -5.29 -22.13
CA GLN A 22 -2.19 -4.78 -21.97
C GLN A 22 -2.15 -3.69 -20.91
N LEU A 23 -1.06 -3.66 -20.15
CA LEU A 23 -0.69 -2.55 -19.26
C LEU A 23 0.72 -2.10 -19.66
N VAL A 24 0.89 -0.79 -19.83
CA VAL A 24 2.17 -0.17 -20.16
C VAL A 24 2.46 0.92 -19.14
N GLU A 25 3.61 0.84 -18.49
CA GLU A 25 4.22 1.93 -17.73
C GLU A 25 5.01 2.83 -18.68
N VAL A 26 4.84 4.15 -18.54
CA VAL A 26 5.51 5.18 -19.35
C VAL A 26 6.26 6.14 -18.43
N ASP A 27 7.60 6.02 -18.42
CA ASP A 27 8.54 6.93 -17.73
C ASP A 27 9.22 7.82 -18.76
N GLY A 28 8.64 9.02 -18.96
CA GLY A 28 9.12 10.00 -19.92
C GLY A 28 9.18 9.48 -21.36
N ARG A 29 10.36 8.98 -21.78
CA ARG A 29 10.57 8.38 -23.11
C ARG A 29 10.68 6.86 -23.10
N LYS A 30 10.76 6.25 -21.92
CA LYS A 30 10.82 4.81 -21.75
C LYS A 30 9.41 4.28 -21.60
N THR A 31 9.18 3.11 -22.19
CA THR A 31 7.95 2.37 -22.01
C THR A 31 8.30 0.94 -21.58
N LYS A 32 7.50 0.39 -20.69
CA LYS A 32 7.64 -0.97 -20.18
C LYS A 32 6.27 -1.64 -20.22
N ILE A 33 6.19 -2.76 -20.94
CA ILE A 33 4.97 -3.58 -20.93
C ILE A 33 4.99 -4.39 -19.63
N GLU A 34 3.98 -4.17 -18.79
CA GLU A 34 3.83 -4.88 -17.54
C GLU A 34 3.27 -6.28 -17.78
N LYS A 35 3.71 -7.22 -16.93
CA LYS A 35 3.16 -8.56 -16.93
C LYS A 35 1.78 -8.53 -16.27
N ILE A 36 0.75 -8.91 -17.04
CA ILE A 36 -0.63 -9.00 -16.55
C ILE A 36 -1.08 -10.45 -16.26
N THR A 37 -0.29 -11.45 -16.66
CA THR A 37 -0.63 -12.87 -16.46
C THR A 37 -0.55 -13.24 -14.99
N GLY A 38 -1.69 -13.67 -14.44
CA GLY A 38 -1.84 -14.04 -13.02
C GLY A 38 -2.47 -12.94 -12.17
N ASN A 39 -2.72 -11.76 -12.76
CA ASN A 39 -3.32 -10.63 -12.07
C ASN A 39 -4.83 -10.63 -12.29
N THR A 40 -5.58 -10.09 -11.33
CA THR A 40 -6.99 -9.73 -11.51
C THR A 40 -7.13 -8.22 -11.65
N PHE A 41 -8.18 -7.79 -12.34
CA PHE A 41 -8.45 -6.37 -12.58
C PHE A 41 -9.93 -6.08 -12.36
N ASP A 42 -10.22 -5.09 -11.53
CA ASP A 42 -11.53 -4.45 -11.47
C ASP A 42 -11.47 -3.13 -12.22
N ILE A 43 -12.47 -2.86 -13.06
CA ILE A 43 -12.50 -1.73 -13.99
C ILE A 43 -13.74 -0.90 -13.69
N ASP A 44 -13.54 0.33 -13.24
CA ASP A 44 -14.63 1.27 -13.00
C ASP A 44 -14.78 2.23 -14.15
N THR A 45 -16.03 2.47 -14.55
CA THR A 45 -16.39 3.39 -15.62
C THR A 45 -17.35 4.45 -15.13
N ASN A 46 -17.24 5.66 -15.68
CA ASN A 46 -18.26 6.69 -15.49
C ASN A 46 -19.52 6.43 -16.33
N ALA A 47 -20.53 7.30 -16.18
CA ALA A 47 -21.81 7.20 -16.90
C ALA A 47 -21.70 7.29 -18.43
N SER A 48 -20.59 7.80 -18.97
CA SER A 48 -20.32 7.83 -20.41
C SER A 48 -19.61 6.58 -20.94
N GLY A 49 -19.27 5.64 -20.05
CA GLY A 49 -18.54 4.42 -20.37
C GLY A 49 -17.02 4.61 -20.49
N ALA A 50 -16.49 5.77 -20.11
CA ALA A 50 -15.04 5.96 -20.02
C ALA A 50 -14.53 5.34 -18.72
N VAL A 51 -13.42 4.60 -18.80
CA VAL A 51 -12.75 4.02 -17.63
C VAL A 51 -12.15 5.14 -16.79
N THR A 52 -12.49 5.17 -15.51
CA THR A 52 -12.01 6.19 -14.56
C THR A 52 -11.02 5.61 -13.56
N GLN A 53 -11.10 4.32 -13.28
CA GLN A 53 -10.20 3.65 -12.36
C GLN A 53 -9.98 2.20 -12.78
N VAL A 54 -8.77 1.70 -12.53
CA VAL A 54 -8.44 0.28 -12.63
C VAL A 54 -7.79 -0.14 -11.32
N VAL A 55 -8.35 -1.17 -10.67
CA VAL A 55 -7.73 -1.82 -9.51
C VAL A 55 -7.07 -3.10 -10.02
N ARG A 56 -5.77 -3.23 -9.80
CA ARG A 56 -4.99 -4.44 -10.11
C ARG A 56 -4.70 -5.18 -8.81
N THR A 57 -4.89 -6.50 -8.82
CA THR A 57 -4.42 -7.37 -7.74
C THR A 57 -3.47 -8.41 -8.30
N GLU A 58 -2.29 -8.54 -7.69
CA GLU A 58 -1.30 -9.59 -7.97
C GLU A 58 -1.00 -10.39 -6.71
N VAL A 59 -0.96 -11.72 -6.83
CA VAL A 59 -0.51 -12.60 -5.74
C VAL A 59 0.90 -13.10 -6.08
N SER A 60 1.87 -12.73 -5.25
CA SER A 60 3.26 -13.13 -5.42
C SER A 60 3.46 -14.60 -5.05
N ARG A 61 4.54 -15.20 -5.58
CA ARG A 61 4.93 -16.57 -5.18
C ARG A 61 5.43 -16.64 -3.73
N GLN A 62 5.77 -15.48 -3.17
CA GLN A 62 6.27 -15.30 -1.83
C GLN A 62 5.14 -15.22 -0.80
N GLY A 63 3.87 -15.25 -1.24
CA GLY A 63 2.71 -15.25 -0.36
C GLY A 63 2.23 -13.86 0.05
N THR A 64 2.63 -12.83 -0.70
CA THR A 64 2.10 -11.46 -0.57
C THR A 64 1.04 -11.21 -1.64
N THR A 65 0.12 -10.29 -1.36
CA THR A 65 -0.90 -9.79 -2.28
C THR A 65 -0.64 -8.30 -2.49
N GLU A 66 -0.28 -7.91 -3.70
CA GLU A 66 -0.13 -6.52 -4.10
C GLU A 66 -1.47 -6.04 -4.69
N VAL A 67 -1.95 -4.88 -4.23
CA VAL A 67 -3.05 -4.15 -4.84
C VAL A 67 -2.55 -2.78 -5.28
N SER A 68 -2.72 -2.46 -6.56
CA SER A 68 -2.43 -1.14 -7.11
C SER A 68 -3.70 -0.50 -7.68
N ILE A 69 -3.93 0.79 -7.42
CA ILE A 69 -5.05 1.56 -7.98
C ILE A 69 -4.51 2.60 -8.94
N TYR A 70 -5.08 2.61 -10.14
CA TYR A 70 -4.75 3.52 -11.22
C TYR A 70 -5.95 4.41 -11.52
N SER A 71 -5.78 5.72 -11.58
CA SER A 71 -6.85 6.70 -11.76
C SER A 71 -6.65 7.53 -13.03
N ASP A 72 -7.71 7.67 -13.84
CA ASP A 72 -7.78 8.61 -14.96
C ASP A 72 -8.77 9.72 -14.62
N ALA A 73 -8.36 10.60 -13.70
CA ALA A 73 -9.21 11.66 -13.18
C ALA A 73 -9.54 12.73 -14.23
N ASN A 74 -8.68 12.90 -15.25
CA ASN A 74 -8.82 13.94 -16.27
C ASN A 74 -9.44 13.41 -17.59
N GLY A 75 -9.59 12.10 -17.74
CA GLY A 75 -10.19 11.43 -18.90
C GLY A 75 -9.29 11.39 -20.14
N ASP A 76 -7.97 11.53 -19.97
CA ASP A 76 -7.01 11.56 -21.09
C ASP A 76 -6.41 10.18 -21.42
N GLN A 77 -6.87 9.12 -20.74
CA GLN A 77 -6.41 7.73 -20.85
C GLN A 77 -4.95 7.52 -20.42
N ARG A 78 -4.40 8.46 -19.65
CA ARG A 78 -3.15 8.29 -18.91
C ARG A 78 -3.49 8.19 -17.44
N PHE A 79 -3.24 7.02 -16.86
CA PHE A 79 -3.59 6.74 -15.49
C PHE A 79 -2.41 7.02 -14.57
N ASP A 80 -2.66 7.70 -13.46
CA ASP A 80 -1.71 7.83 -12.37
C ASP A 80 -1.88 6.64 -11.41
N LYS A 81 -0.78 6.03 -10.94
CA LYS A 81 -0.86 5.07 -9.83
C LYS A 81 -1.05 5.89 -8.55
N THR A 82 -2.25 5.84 -7.98
CA THR A 82 -2.62 6.66 -6.81
C THR A 82 -2.50 5.90 -5.49
N PHE A 83 -2.38 4.58 -5.56
CA PHE A 83 -2.28 3.71 -4.40
C PHE A 83 -1.58 2.41 -4.75
N GLU A 84 -0.76 1.93 -3.83
CA GLU A 84 -0.18 0.59 -3.83
C GLU A 84 -0.14 0.07 -2.39
N ILE A 85 -0.43 -1.21 -2.21
CA ILE A 85 -0.21 -1.91 -0.95
C ILE A 85 0.23 -3.34 -1.24
N GLU A 86 1.30 -3.78 -0.60
CA GLU A 86 1.67 -5.17 -0.49
C GLU A 86 1.21 -5.69 0.88
N VAL A 87 0.38 -6.73 0.88
CA VAL A 87 -0.18 -7.35 2.08
C VAL A 87 0.33 -8.77 2.20
N ALA A 88 0.98 -9.09 3.31
CA ALA A 88 1.41 -10.42 3.63
C ALA A 88 0.21 -11.37 3.84
N GLY A 89 0.30 -12.59 3.33
CA GLY A 89 -0.60 -13.69 3.65
C GLY A 89 0.08 -14.80 4.45
N ALA A 90 -0.64 -15.87 4.79
CA ALA A 90 -0.14 -16.98 5.62
C ALA A 90 1.14 -17.67 5.12
N SER A 91 1.45 -17.57 3.82
CA SER A 91 2.68 -18.16 3.25
C SER A 91 3.85 -17.19 3.19
N ALA A 92 3.65 -15.92 3.56
CA ALA A 92 4.71 -14.93 3.64
C ALA A 92 5.76 -15.38 4.66
N ARG A 93 7.02 -15.20 4.30
CA ARG A 93 8.15 -15.63 5.12
C ARG A 93 8.99 -14.41 5.45
N GLN A 94 9.61 -14.44 6.63
CA GLN A 94 10.54 -13.38 7.09
C GLN A 94 9.85 -12.02 7.19
N LEU A 95 8.62 -11.98 7.73
CA LEU A 95 7.97 -10.72 8.06
C LEU A 95 8.82 -9.95 9.06
N GLU A 96 8.93 -8.64 8.84
CA GLU A 96 9.68 -7.77 9.71
C GLU A 96 9.00 -7.69 11.07
N GLN A 97 9.82 -7.68 12.12
CA GLN A 97 9.35 -7.69 13.49
C GLN A 97 9.95 -6.51 14.22
N HIS A 98 9.09 -5.80 14.94
CA HIS A 98 9.41 -4.54 15.58
C HIS A 98 9.06 -4.60 17.06
N ARG A 99 9.77 -3.80 17.85
CA ARG A 99 9.43 -3.48 19.23
C ARG A 99 9.32 -1.98 19.36
N PHE A 100 8.25 -1.53 20.01
CA PHE A 100 8.00 -0.12 20.25
C PHE A 100 7.99 0.18 21.74
N THR A 101 8.50 1.35 22.09
CA THR A 101 8.29 1.93 23.42
C THR A 101 7.23 3.01 23.31
N PHE A 102 6.20 2.93 24.16
CA PHE A 102 5.12 3.90 24.20
C PHE A 102 5.23 4.81 25.42
N ASP A 103 4.89 6.08 25.25
CA ASP A 103 4.69 6.99 26.40
C ASP A 103 3.33 6.75 27.08
N ASN A 104 3.05 7.50 28.15
CA ASN A 104 1.79 7.38 28.89
C ASN A 104 0.54 7.78 28.09
N ALA A 105 0.71 8.49 26.96
CA ALA A 105 -0.37 8.87 26.07
C ALA A 105 -0.53 7.88 24.90
N GLY A 106 0.31 6.85 24.82
CA GLY A 106 0.28 5.84 23.77
C GLY A 106 1.09 6.20 22.51
N ASN A 107 1.89 7.27 22.54
CA ASN A 107 2.73 7.65 21.40
C ASN A 107 4.00 6.80 21.37
N VAL A 108 4.43 6.43 20.16
CA VAL A 108 5.72 5.76 19.95
C VAL A 108 6.87 6.74 20.26
N THR A 109 7.81 6.30 21.09
CA THR A 109 8.99 7.08 21.50
C THR A 109 10.32 6.41 21.14
N ALA A 110 10.29 5.11 20.82
CA ALA A 110 11.42 4.38 20.28
C ALA A 110 10.93 3.17 19.47
N GLU A 111 11.70 2.83 18.45
CA GLU A 111 11.50 1.67 17.59
C GLU A 111 12.77 0.80 17.58
N MET A 112 12.59 -0.52 17.57
CA MET A 112 13.65 -1.47 17.28
C MET A 112 13.17 -2.51 16.28
N GLU A 113 13.97 -2.79 15.26
CA GLU A 113 13.71 -3.83 14.27
C GLU A 113 14.53 -5.10 14.59
N ARG A 114 13.93 -6.26 14.41
CA ARG A 114 14.57 -7.56 14.55
C ARG A 114 15.30 -7.93 13.26
N LYS A 115 16.63 -8.01 13.33
CA LYS A 115 17.45 -8.44 12.19
C LYS A 115 17.42 -9.96 12.03
N GLY A 116 17.76 -10.44 10.83
CA GLY A 116 17.72 -11.87 10.48
C GLY A 116 18.61 -12.79 11.33
N ASN A 117 19.57 -12.25 12.09
CA ASN A 117 20.36 -13.00 13.09
C ASN A 117 19.69 -13.06 14.48
N GLY A 118 18.47 -12.53 14.62
CA GLY A 118 17.69 -12.48 15.85
C GLY A 118 18.01 -11.30 16.78
N THR A 119 18.96 -10.42 16.42
CA THR A 119 19.30 -9.23 17.23
C THR A 119 18.34 -8.08 16.99
N TRP A 120 18.16 -7.23 18.00
CA TRP A 120 17.35 -6.02 17.91
C TRP A 120 18.25 -4.82 17.64
N LYS A 121 17.94 -4.06 16.59
CA LYS A 121 18.62 -2.81 16.26
C LYS A 121 17.66 -1.66 16.50
N THR A 122 18.11 -0.62 17.19
CA THR A 122 17.36 0.63 17.29
C THR A 122 17.27 1.29 15.93
N GLU A 123 16.05 1.59 15.50
CA GLU A 123 15.80 2.40 14.32
C GLU A 123 15.56 3.86 14.74
N ARG A 124 15.95 4.79 13.87
CA ARG A 124 15.76 6.22 14.13
C ARG A 124 14.35 6.57 13.69
N ILE A 125 13.60 7.23 14.56
CA ILE A 125 12.34 7.85 14.18
C ILE A 125 12.66 9.21 13.54
N ASP A 126 12.37 9.33 12.26
CA ASP A 126 12.63 10.52 11.46
C ASP A 126 11.51 11.57 11.58
N ALA A 127 11.82 12.83 11.26
CA ALA A 127 10.89 13.94 11.49
C ALA A 127 9.66 13.93 10.56
N ASN A 128 9.75 13.20 9.44
CA ASN A 128 8.67 12.95 8.50
C ASN A 128 7.91 11.64 8.82
N GLU A 129 8.30 10.91 9.87
CA GLU A 129 7.61 9.70 10.30
C GLU A 129 6.61 9.98 11.42
N HIS A 130 5.42 9.40 11.30
CA HIS A 130 4.37 9.45 12.31
C HIS A 130 3.84 8.06 12.62
N PHE A 131 3.45 7.84 13.88
CA PHE A 131 2.86 6.60 14.35
C PHE A 131 1.48 6.87 14.91
N SER A 132 0.50 6.04 14.53
CA SER A 132 -0.84 6.05 15.09
C SER A 132 -1.31 4.64 15.41
N GLN A 133 -2.17 4.51 16.42
CA GLN A 133 -2.85 3.25 16.71
C GLN A 133 -4.28 3.34 16.23
N ILE A 134 -4.69 2.38 15.41
CA ILE A 134 -6.03 2.35 14.81
C ILE A 134 -6.65 0.98 15.08
N GLN A 135 -7.89 0.99 15.55
CA GLN A 135 -8.67 -0.22 15.68
C GLN A 135 -9.62 -0.36 14.49
N LEU A 136 -9.54 -1.49 13.79
CA LEU A 136 -10.38 -1.81 12.64
C LEU A 136 -10.87 -3.25 12.79
N ASP A 137 -12.20 -3.46 12.74
CA ASP A 137 -12.85 -4.76 12.97
C ASP A 137 -12.38 -5.52 14.22
N GLY A 138 -12.09 -4.78 15.30
CA GLY A 138 -11.62 -5.35 16.55
C GLY A 138 -10.14 -5.74 16.57
N VAL A 139 -9.42 -5.56 15.47
CA VAL A 139 -7.98 -5.74 15.36
C VAL A 139 -7.27 -4.40 15.58
N ASN A 140 -6.18 -4.40 16.35
CA ASN A 140 -5.38 -3.21 16.61
C ASN A 140 -4.19 -3.16 15.65
N TYR A 141 -4.04 -2.03 14.96
CA TYR A 141 -2.95 -1.76 14.05
C TYR A 141 -2.09 -0.66 14.62
N LEU A 142 -0.78 -0.85 14.58
CA LEU A 142 0.16 0.26 14.62
C LEU A 142 0.44 0.65 13.17
N VAL A 143 0.19 1.90 12.86
CA VAL A 143 0.42 2.48 11.54
C VAL A 143 1.62 3.38 11.63
N LYS A 144 2.65 3.07 10.85
CA LYS A 144 3.73 4.01 10.55
C LYS A 144 3.39 4.72 9.25
N THR A 145 3.56 6.03 9.20
CA THR A 145 3.39 6.84 8.00
C THR A 145 4.62 7.71 7.81
N GLU A 146 5.22 7.69 6.63
CA GLU A 146 6.32 8.55 6.26
C GLU A 146 5.85 9.55 5.19
N GLN A 147 6.04 10.85 5.46
CA GLN A 147 5.68 11.90 4.52
C GLN A 147 6.75 11.98 3.43
N GLU A 148 6.32 11.75 2.20
CA GLU A 148 7.13 11.86 0.99
C GLU A 148 6.83 13.14 0.22
N ARG A 149 7.65 13.43 -0.79
CA ARG A 149 7.48 14.62 -1.65
C ARG A 149 6.10 14.64 -2.32
N ASP A 150 5.68 13.50 -2.85
CA ASP A 150 4.52 13.39 -3.75
C ASP A 150 3.42 12.50 -3.17
N GLY A 151 3.45 12.19 -1.87
CA GLY A 151 2.49 11.30 -1.21
C GLY A 151 2.90 10.92 0.20
N ILE A 152 2.43 9.76 0.66
CA ILE A 152 2.90 9.11 1.88
C ILE A 152 3.27 7.66 1.58
N GLU A 153 4.29 7.17 2.27
CA GLU A 153 4.50 5.73 2.48
C GLU A 153 3.89 5.33 3.82
N PHE A 154 3.40 4.10 3.93
CA PHE A 154 2.84 3.60 5.16
C PHE A 154 3.17 2.12 5.40
N THR A 155 3.24 1.76 6.67
CA THR A 155 3.46 0.39 7.13
C THR A 155 2.41 0.05 8.18
N LEU A 156 1.82 -1.14 8.07
CA LEU A 156 0.84 -1.65 9.02
C LEU A 156 1.45 -2.81 9.80
N LEU A 157 1.39 -2.70 11.13
CA LEU A 157 1.90 -3.72 12.04
C LEU A 157 0.82 -4.18 13.00
N ARG A 158 0.88 -5.47 13.39
CA ARG A 158 0.00 -6.08 14.40
C ARG A 158 0.78 -6.84 15.46
N ASP A 159 0.23 -6.86 16.67
CA ASP A 159 0.65 -7.72 17.78
C ASP A 159 -0.59 -8.51 18.22
N ASP A 160 -0.91 -9.58 17.48
CA ASP A 160 -2.16 -10.34 17.67
C ASP A 160 -2.09 -11.19 18.95
N ASN A 161 -0.88 -11.57 19.40
CA ASN A 161 -0.64 -12.40 20.57
C ASN A 161 -0.37 -11.60 21.87
N GLY A 162 -0.08 -10.30 21.78
CA GLY A 162 0.13 -9.38 22.89
C GLY A 162 1.47 -9.52 23.61
N ASP A 163 2.51 -10.06 22.95
CA ASP A 163 3.85 -10.24 23.52
C ASP A 163 4.75 -8.99 23.36
N GLY A 164 4.24 -7.93 22.72
CA GLY A 164 4.95 -6.69 22.46
C GLY A 164 5.87 -6.74 21.23
N ILE A 165 5.81 -7.81 20.42
CA ILE A 165 6.47 -7.92 19.13
C ILE A 165 5.44 -7.68 18.03
N TRP A 166 5.61 -6.56 17.35
CA TRP A 166 4.74 -6.14 16.27
C TRP A 166 5.27 -6.69 14.95
N THR A 167 4.44 -7.42 14.22
CA THR A 167 4.76 -7.97 12.91
C THR A 167 4.25 -7.05 11.82
N GLN A 168 5.11 -6.64 10.89
CA GLN A 168 4.70 -5.93 9.69
C GLN A 168 3.90 -6.87 8.79
N ILE A 169 2.65 -6.50 8.53
CA ILE A 169 1.71 -7.28 7.72
C ILE A 169 1.43 -6.62 6.37
N ALA A 170 1.69 -5.33 6.23
CA ALA A 170 1.53 -4.62 4.98
C ALA A 170 2.43 -3.40 4.92
N GLU A 171 2.79 -3.02 3.70
CA GLU A 171 3.43 -1.75 3.37
C GLU A 171 2.83 -1.21 2.08
N GLY A 172 2.88 0.09 1.88
CA GLY A 172 2.30 0.71 0.70
C GLY A 172 2.59 2.19 0.58
N GLU A 173 2.12 2.76 -0.52
CA GLU A 173 2.23 4.18 -0.85
C GLU A 173 0.89 4.71 -1.36
N THR A 174 0.61 5.98 -1.11
CA THR A 174 -0.57 6.62 -1.69
C THR A 174 -0.38 8.10 -1.97
N THR A 175 -1.04 8.52 -3.05
CA THR A 175 -1.12 9.91 -3.48
C THR A 175 -2.62 10.27 -3.61
N GLY A 176 -3.18 10.94 -2.59
CA GLY A 176 -4.55 11.47 -2.66
C GLY A 176 -5.61 10.75 -1.83
N LEU A 177 -6.56 10.05 -2.48
CA LEU A 177 -7.88 9.70 -1.92
C LEU A 177 -7.87 8.83 -0.65
N HIS A 178 -6.77 8.12 -0.38
CA HIS A 178 -6.63 7.29 0.81
C HIS A 178 -5.91 8.00 1.95
N ILE A 179 -5.72 9.32 1.88
CA ILE A 179 -5.14 10.11 2.96
C ILE A 179 -6.27 10.76 3.74
N ASP A 180 -6.33 10.51 5.05
CA ASP A 180 -7.21 11.20 5.97
C ASP A 180 -6.89 12.70 5.95
N SER A 181 -7.85 13.49 5.48
CA SER A 181 -7.66 14.94 5.31
C SER A 181 -7.46 15.72 6.63
N ALA A 182 -7.82 15.14 7.77
CA ALA A 182 -7.69 15.77 9.08
C ALA A 182 -6.33 15.48 9.72
N THR A 183 -5.78 14.28 9.52
CA THR A 183 -4.51 13.86 10.14
C THR A 183 -3.32 13.85 9.17
N GLY A 184 -3.57 13.78 7.86
CA GLY A 184 -2.54 13.58 6.85
C GLY A 184 -1.96 12.15 6.82
N THR A 185 -2.60 11.19 7.50
CA THR A 185 -2.19 9.77 7.55
C THR A 185 -3.03 8.92 6.60
N ILE A 186 -2.66 7.65 6.41
CA ILE A 186 -3.48 6.70 5.65
C ILE A 186 -4.87 6.51 6.31
N ASP A 187 -5.94 6.51 5.50
CA ASP A 187 -7.30 6.14 5.87
C ASP A 187 -7.50 4.62 5.73
N LEU A 188 -7.40 3.90 6.85
CA LEU A 188 -7.54 2.45 6.87
C LEU A 188 -8.95 1.95 6.52
N VAL A 189 -9.99 2.76 6.74
CA VAL A 189 -11.37 2.35 6.42
C VAL A 189 -11.54 2.19 4.92
N GLY A 190 -10.94 3.09 4.13
CA GLY A 190 -10.97 3.06 2.67
C GLY A 190 -10.17 1.91 2.03
N ILE A 191 -9.28 1.25 2.77
CA ILE A 191 -8.40 0.19 2.24
C ILE A 191 -8.59 -1.17 2.90
N GLN A 192 -9.55 -1.28 3.83
CA GLN A 192 -9.81 -2.51 4.60
C GLN A 192 -10.00 -3.75 3.72
N ALA A 193 -10.70 -3.60 2.59
CA ALA A 193 -10.94 -4.69 1.66
C ALA A 193 -9.65 -5.31 1.09
N TYR A 194 -8.55 -4.55 1.08
CA TYR A 194 -7.25 -4.99 0.57
C TYR A 194 -6.42 -5.73 1.62
N LEU A 195 -6.79 -5.63 2.91
CA LEU A 195 -6.06 -6.25 4.02
C LEU A 195 -6.42 -7.73 4.26
N ALA A 196 -7.42 -8.27 3.56
CA ALA A 196 -7.99 -9.59 3.82
C ALA A 196 -6.95 -10.74 3.81
N SER A 197 -5.87 -10.63 3.02
CA SER A 197 -4.80 -11.62 3.01
C SER A 197 -4.11 -11.76 4.38
N ALA A 198 -3.99 -10.67 5.14
CA ALA A 198 -3.35 -10.63 6.46
C ALA A 198 -4.20 -11.25 7.58
N ASP A 199 -5.51 -11.47 7.38
CA ASP A 199 -6.38 -12.16 8.36
C ASP A 199 -5.88 -13.58 8.69
N THR A 200 -5.06 -14.14 7.81
CA THR A 200 -4.51 -15.49 7.95
C THR A 200 -3.16 -15.53 8.68
N ILE A 201 -2.57 -14.37 8.96
CA ILE A 201 -1.34 -14.23 9.74
C ILE A 201 -1.73 -14.19 11.22
N VAL A 202 -0.98 -14.93 12.04
CA VAL A 202 -1.02 -14.77 13.50
C VAL A 202 0.33 -14.19 13.89
N GLY A 203 0.34 -12.90 14.23
CA GLY A 203 1.48 -12.19 14.81
C GLY A 203 1.54 -12.38 16.30
#